data_AF-A0A7D6CMD0-F1
#
_entry.id   AF-A0A7D6CMD0-F1
#
_cell.length_a   1.000
_cell.length_b   1.000
_cell.length_c   1.000
_cell.angle_alpha   90.00
_cell.angle_beta   90.00
_cell.angle_gamma   90.00
#
_symmetry.space_group_name_H-M   'P 1'
#
loop_
_entity.id
_entity.type
_entity.pdbx_description
1 polymer ?
#
loop_
_entity_poly.entity_id
_entity_poly.type
_entity_poly.pdbx_seq_one_letter_code
_entity_poly.pdbx_strand_id
1 'polypeptide(L)' 'MAITQRRETAAIPCPYCEQETAVSVPDGDVELEVRRSVALYGDHTTVECPADHRFWVYFC' A
#
# COMPACT_ATOMS: atom_id res chain seq x y z
N MET A 1 8.03 -0.03 -25.82
CA MET A 1 8.62 0.68 -24.67
C MET A 1 7.95 0.13 -23.43
N ALA A 2 8.65 -0.69 -22.63
CA ALA A 2 8.11 -1.17 -21.37
C ALA A 2 8.34 -0.06 -20.33
N ILE A 3 7.26 0.59 -19.90
CA ILE A 3 7.29 1.38 -18.67
C ILE A 3 7.46 0.38 -17.53
N THR A 4 8.71 0.08 -17.16
CA THR A 4 9.02 -0.53 -15.88
C THR A 4 8.59 0.50 -14.85
N GLN A 5 7.34 0.42 -14.37
CA GLN A 5 6.92 1.12 -13.17
C GLN A 5 7.85 0.64 -12.09
N ARG A 6 8.87 1.46 -11.80
CA ARG A 6 9.75 1.22 -10.67
C ARG A 6 8.83 1.31 -9.46
N ARG A 7 8.79 0.23 -8.68
CA ARG A 7 8.00 0.15 -7.46
C ARG A 7 9.00 0.21 -6.33
N GLU A 8 8.86 1.21 -5.49
CA GLU A 8 9.62 1.31 -4.26
C GLU A 8 8.93 0.49 -3.17
N THR A 9 9.72 -0.02 -2.23
CA THR A 9 9.20 -0.79 -1.11
C THR A 9 9.14 0.13 0.10
N ALA A 10 7.94 0.55 0.47
CA ALA A 10 7.71 1.33 1.68
C ALA A 10 7.38 0.38 2.85
N ALA A 11 7.92 0.66 4.03
CA ALA A 11 7.51 -0.02 5.26
C ALA A 11 6.38 0.78 5.90
N ILE A 12 5.19 0.21 5.98
CA ILE A 12 4.03 0.85 6.61
C ILE A 12 3.48 -0.02 7.75
N PRO A 13 3.08 0.59 8.87
CA PRO A 13 2.49 -0.15 9.98
C PRO A 13 1.09 -0.64 9.61
N CYS A 14 0.80 -1.89 9.92
CA CYS A 14 -0.53 -2.47 9.73
C CYS A 14 -1.55 -1.77 10.65
N PRO A 15 -2.70 -1.31 10.14
CA PRO A 15 -3.70 -0.61 10.96
C PRO A 15 -4.41 -1.49 11.99
N TYR A 16 -4.19 -2.81 11.97
CA TYR A 16 -4.81 -3.77 12.89
C TYR A 16 -3.89 -4.22 14.03
N CYS A 17 -2.61 -4.42 13.74
CA CYS A 17 -1.65 -5.03 14.67
C CYS A 17 -0.34 -4.25 14.77
N GLU A 18 -0.23 -3.11 14.09
CA GLU A 18 0.90 -2.19 14.11
C GLU A 18 2.23 -2.79 13.64
N GLN A 19 2.20 -4.01 13.09
CA GLN A 19 3.37 -4.65 12.49
C GLN A 19 3.78 -3.95 11.20
N GLU A 20 5.07 -3.65 11.10
CA GLU A 20 5.67 -3.10 9.88
C GLU A 20 5.54 -4.11 8.73
N THR A 21 4.88 -3.68 7.67
CA THR A 21 4.64 -4.48 6.47
C THR A 21 5.26 -3.77 5.28
N ALA A 22 6.08 -4.49 4.53
CA ALA A 22 6.69 -4.00 3.32
C ALA A 22 5.67 -4.01 2.18
N VAL A 23 5.46 -2.86 1.53
CA VAL A 23 4.49 -2.69 0.46
C VAL A 23 5.13 -2.08 -0.76
N SER A 24 4.82 -2.64 -1.92
CA SER A 24 5.24 -2.06 -3.19
C SER A 24 4.33 -0.89 -3.53
N VAL A 25 4.88 0.32 -3.49
CA VAL A 25 4.20 1.55 -3.88
C VAL A 25 4.83 2.09 -5.18
N PRO A 26 4.11 2.90 -5.97
CA PRO A 26 4.67 3.53 -7.16
C PRO A 26 5.90 4.37 -6.78
N ASP A 27 6.98 4.32 -7.56
CA ASP A 27 8.12 5.23 -7.37
C ASP A 27 7.65 6.68 -7.52
N GLY A 28 7.80 7.48 -6.46
CA GLY A 28 7.45 8.89 -6.41
C GLY A 28 6.95 9.32 -5.03
N ASP A 29 7.20 10.58 -4.65
CA ASP A 29 6.56 11.24 -3.50
C ASP A 29 5.04 11.36 -3.74
N VAL A 30 4.33 10.22 -3.67
CA VAL A 30 2.87 10.13 -3.69
C VAL A 30 2.37 10.04 -2.26
N GLU A 31 1.24 10.68 -1.99
CA GLU A 31 0.66 10.62 -0.66
C GLU A 31 0.03 9.23 -0.46
N LEU A 32 0.52 8.50 0.54
CA LEU A 32 0.04 7.17 0.88
C LEU A 32 -1.07 7.27 1.94
N GLU A 33 -2.29 6.91 1.59
CA GLU A 33 -3.40 6.82 2.55
C GLU A 33 -3.71 5.36 2.88
N VAL A 34 -3.41 4.93 4.11
CA VAL A 34 -3.70 3.59 4.59
C VAL A 34 -5.15 3.51 5.08
N ARG A 35 -5.93 2.61 4.51
CA ARG A 35 -7.33 2.37 4.89
C ARG A 35 -7.59 0.91 5.19
N ARG A 36 -8.42 0.69 6.22
CA ARG A 36 -8.93 -0.63 6.63
C ARG A 36 -10.10 -1.14 5.77
N SER A 37 -10.49 -0.41 4.73
CA SER A 37 -11.63 -0.74 3.89
C SER A 37 -11.41 -0.22 2.47
N VAL A 38 -11.88 -0.99 1.48
CA VAL A 38 -11.81 -0.60 0.07
C VAL A 38 -12.81 0.52 -0.22
N ALA A 39 -12.31 1.64 -0.76
CA ALA A 39 -13.09 2.70 -1.36
C ALA A 39 -13.54 2.33 -2.78
N LEU A 40 -14.64 2.94 -3.23
CA LEU A 40 -15.22 2.72 -4.56
C LEU A 40 -14.37 3.28 -5.71
N TYR A 41 -13.49 4.23 -5.42
CA TYR A 41 -12.65 4.95 -6.39
C TYR A 41 -11.28 5.23 -5.78
N GLY A 42 -10.29 5.48 -6.63
CA GLY A 42 -8.90 5.75 -6.26
C GLY A 42 -7.99 4.56 -6.55
N ASP A 43 -6.81 4.86 -7.10
CA ASP A 43 -5.75 3.89 -7.31
C ASP A 43 -5.25 3.42 -5.96
N HIS A 44 -5.26 2.10 -5.77
CA HIS A 44 -4.86 1.50 -4.52
C HIS A 44 -4.20 0.16 -4.77
N THR A 45 -3.36 -0.23 -3.82
CA THR A 45 -2.87 -1.59 -3.71
C THR A 45 -3.50 -2.29 -2.51
N THR A 46 -3.70 -3.60 -2.63
CA THR A 46 -4.13 -4.43 -1.52
C THR A 46 -2.89 -5.01 -0.86
N VAL A 47 -2.83 -4.93 0.45
CA VAL A 47 -1.69 -5.37 1.25
C VAL A 47 -2.17 -6.38 2.28
N GLU A 48 -1.39 -7.45 2.43
CA GLU A 48 -1.61 -8.46 3.46
C GLU A 48 -0.42 -8.45 4.41
N CYS A 49 -0.70 -8.13 5.68
CA CYS A 49 0.27 -8.20 6.76
C CYS A 49 0.66 -9.66 7.04
N PRO A 50 1.87 -9.97 7.53
CA PRO A 50 2.26 -11.32 7.96
C PRO A 50 1.33 -11.97 9.01
N ALA A 51 0.51 -11.18 9.71
CA ALA A 51 -0.54 -11.68 10.59
C ALA A 51 -1.90 -11.91 9.89
N ASP A 52 -1.92 -12.05 8.56
CA ASP A 52 -3.11 -12.31 7.75
C ASP A 52 -4.16 -11.18 7.80
N HIS A 53 -3.74 -9.95 8.08
CA HIS A 53 -4.61 -8.78 8.04
C HIS A 53 -4.56 -8.13 6.66
N ARG A 54 -5.71 -8.00 6.01
CA ARG A 54 -5.83 -7.31 4.73
C ARG A 54 -6.20 -5.83 4.93
N PHE A 55 -5.48 -4.96 4.24
CA PHE A 55 -5.76 -3.53 4.20
C PHE A 55 -5.40 -2.93 2.84
N TRP A 56 -5.80 -1.69 2.61
CA TRP A 56 -5.66 -1.01 1.33
C TRP A 56 -4.81 0.24 1.49
N VAL A 57 -3.91 0.47 0.56
CA VAL A 57 -3.07 1.67 0.51
C VAL A 57 -3.43 2.41 -0.76
N TYR A 58 -3.98 3.60 -0.60
CA TYR A 58 -4.36 4.49 -1.69
C TYR A 58 -3.18 5.38 -2.06
N PHE A 59 -3.07 5.67 -3.35
CA PHE A 59 -2.08 6.57 -3.93
C PHE A 59 -2.82 7.82 -4.43
N CYS A 60 -2.55 8.97 -3.82
CA CYS A 60 -3.09 10.27 -4.22
C CYS A 60 -2.01 11.16 -4.84
#